data_AF-A0A817SMW4-F1
#
_entry.id   AF-A0A817SMW4-F1
#
_cell.length_a   1.000
_cell.length_b   1.000
_cell.length_c   1.000
_cell.angle_alpha   90.00
_cell.angle_beta   90.00
_cell.angle_gamma   90.00
#
_symmetry.space_group_name_H-M   'P 1'
#
loop_
_entity.id
_entity.type
_entity.pdbx_description
1 polymer ?
#
loop_
_entity_poly.entity_id
_entity_poly.type
_entity_poly.pdbx_seq_one_letter_code
_entity_poly.pdbx_strand_id
1 'polypeptide(L)' 'MPRNKISDNIEWVVKYLLTKKYSYSVIQQELSEMNLNVSKSTISRIANKLGKECRLGLLNNQKPKFYRRRHVATPATVRR' A
#
# COMPACT_ATOMS: atom_id res chain seq x y z
N MET A 1 18.59 13.41 27.15
CA MET A 1 18.47 12.22 26.29
C MET A 1 18.78 12.63 24.84
N PRO A 2 19.91 12.23 24.24
CA PRO A 2 20.17 12.51 22.85
C PRO A 2 19.26 11.63 21.97
N ARG A 3 18.46 12.25 21.11
CA ARG A 3 17.76 11.53 20.03
C ARG A 3 18.80 11.10 19.00
N ASN A 4 18.66 9.86 18.54
CA ASN A 4 19.64 9.19 17.70
C ASN A 4 19.69 9.86 16.32
N LYS A 5 20.77 10.62 16.02
CA LYS A 5 20.94 11.36 14.75
C LYS A 5 20.72 10.51 13.49
N ILE A 6 20.98 9.21 13.59
CA ILE A 6 20.82 8.24 12.49
C ILE A 6 19.34 8.02 12.17
N SER A 7 18.49 7.93 13.19
CA SER A 7 17.05 7.68 13.02
C SER A 7 16.34 8.87 12.37
N ASP A 8 16.72 10.10 12.72
CA ASP A 8 16.17 11.31 12.10
C ASP A 8 16.54 11.41 10.61
N ASN A 9 17.75 10.99 10.24
CA ASN A 9 18.21 11.01 8.86
C ASN A 9 17.48 9.98 7.99
N ILE A 10 17.25 8.77 8.51
CA ILE A 10 16.47 7.72 7.82
C ILE A 10 15.02 8.18 7.62
N GLU A 11 14.39 8.77 8.64
CA GLU A 11 13.01 9.28 8.52
C GLU A 11 12.91 10.38 7.46
N TRP A 12 13.90 11.27 7.36
CA TRP A 12 13.94 12.32 6.36
C TRP A 12 14.10 11.78 4.93
N VAL A 13 15.04 10.87 4.71
CA VAL A 13 15.27 10.26 3.38
C VAL A 13 14.03 9.48 2.94
N VAL A 14 13.44 8.67 3.82
CA VAL A 14 12.19 7.95 3.53
C VAL A 14 11.06 8.93 3.20
N LYS A 15 10.90 10.02 3.97
CA LYS A 15 9.89 11.05 3.71
C LYS A 15 10.08 11.70 2.32
N TYR A 16 11.33 12.00 1.95
CA TYR A 16 11.67 12.56 0.64
C TYR A 16 11.32 11.59 -0.49
N LEU A 17 11.75 10.33 -0.39
CA LEU A 17 11.48 9.33 -1.42
C LEU A 17 9.97 8.99 -1.54
N LEU A 18 9.24 9.03 -0.42
CA LEU A 18 7.78 8.90 -0.41
C LEU A 18 7.07 10.04 -1.16
N THR A 19 7.59 11.27 -1.13
CA THR A 19 7.01 12.38 -1.91
C THR A 19 7.12 12.17 -3.41
N LYS A 20 8.17 11.49 -3.86
CA LYS A 20 8.38 11.12 -5.27
C LYS A 20 7.54 9.93 -5.72
N LYS A 21 6.68 9.38 -4.85
CA LYS A 21 5.80 8.22 -5.11
C LYS A 21 6.55 6.96 -5.54
N TYR A 22 7.79 6.77 -5.06
CA TYR A 22 8.53 5.54 -5.29
C TYR A 22 7.90 4.34 -4.55
N SER A 23 8.10 3.14 -5.10
CA SER A 23 7.69 1.89 -4.45
C SER A 23 8.64 1.55 -3.30
N TYR A 24 8.17 0.79 -2.31
CA TYR A 24 8.99 0.39 -1.16
C TYR A 24 10.30 -0.32 -1.54
N SER A 25 10.32 -1.08 -2.65
CA SER A 25 11.52 -1.75 -3.15
C SER A 25 12.57 -0.75 -3.66
N VAL A 26 12.13 0.29 -4.39
CA VAL A 26 13.03 1.35 -4.88
C VAL A 26 13.57 2.16 -3.71
N ILE A 27 12.71 2.50 -2.73
CA ILE A 27 13.14 3.21 -1.51
C ILE A 27 14.19 2.39 -0.75
N GLN A 28 14.01 1.07 -0.66
CA GLN A 28 14.98 0.20 0.00
C GLN A 28 16.32 0.16 -0.75
N GLN A 29 16.29 0.12 -2.08
CA GLN A 29 17.51 0.14 -2.90
C GLN A 29 18.29 1.45 -2.71
N GLU A 30 17.60 2.59 -2.78
CA GLU A 30 18.20 3.92 -2.54
C GLU A 30 18.82 4.04 -1.15
N LEU A 31 18.14 3.52 -0.12
CA LEU A 31 18.69 3.48 1.23
C LEU A 31 19.93 2.59 1.32
N SER A 32 19.93 1.45 0.62
CA SER A 32 21.09 0.56 0.55
C SER A 32 22.28 1.23 -0.13
N GLU A 33 22.06 2.01 -1.19
CA GLU A 33 23.10 2.79 -1.88
C GLU A 33 23.70 3.88 -0.98
N MET A 34 22.92 4.39 -0.02
CA MET A 34 23.39 5.32 1.04
C MET A 34 24.04 4.62 2.24
N ASN A 35 24.34 3.32 2.16
CA ASN A 35 24.81 2.48 3.27
C ASN A 35 23.85 2.41 4.47
N LEU A 36 22.56 2.65 4.25
CA LEU A 36 21.50 2.53 5.25
C LEU A 36 20.76 1.21 5.04
N ASN A 37 21.13 0.19 5.81
CA ASN A 37 20.45 -1.11 5.75
C ASN A 37 19.10 -1.07 6.49
N VAL A 38 18.05 -0.67 5.78
CA VAL A 38 16.69 -0.52 6.32
C VAL A 38 15.74 -1.53 5.68
N SER A 39 15.02 -2.28 6.52
CA SER A 39 14.02 -3.25 6.05
C SER A 39 12.76 -2.56 5.50
N LYS A 40 12.06 -3.21 4.56
CA LYS A 40 10.74 -2.74 4.06
C LYS A 40 9.72 -2.54 5.18
N SER A 41 9.78 -3.35 6.24
CA SER A 41 8.91 -3.21 7.42
C SER A 41 9.16 -1.90 8.18
N THR A 42 10.42 -1.47 8.29
CA THR A 42 10.78 -0.19 8.90
C THR A 42 10.31 0.98 8.04
N ILE A 43 10.51 0.90 6.72
CA ILE A 43 10.01 1.91 5.76
C ILE A 43 8.48 2.03 5.86
N SER A 44 7.76 0.91 5.94
CA SER A 44 6.31 0.90 6.12
C SER A 44 5.85 1.52 7.45
N ARG A 45 6.56 1.27 8.57
CA ARG A 45 6.26 1.93 9.85
C ARG A 45 6.47 3.44 9.78
N ILE A 46 7.55 3.89 9.13
CA ILE A 46 7.83 5.31 8.93
C ILE A 46 6.76 5.95 8.03
N ALA A 47 6.38 5.27 6.95
CA ALA A 47 5.31 5.71 6.04
C ALA A 47 3.97 5.89 6.78
N ASN A 48 3.58 4.91 7.60
CA ASN A 48 2.39 4.97 8.45
C ASN A 48 2.46 6.11 9.47
N LYS A 49 3.60 6.29 10.14
CA LYS A 49 3.83 7.40 11.10
C LYS A 49 3.68 8.78 10.43
N LEU A 50 4.06 8.88 9.14
CA LEU A 50 3.95 10.11 8.36
C LEU A 50 2.57 10.32 7.73
N GLY A 51 1.61 9.39 7.91
CA GLY A 51 0.31 9.43 7.24
C GLY A 51 0.42 9.35 5.71
N LYS A 52 1.55 8.84 5.20
CA LYS A 52 1.82 8.69 3.77
C LYS A 52 1.83 7.21 3.46
N GLU A 53 0.75 6.69 2.90
CA GLU A 53 0.81 5.37 2.28
C GLU A 53 1.63 5.49 1.00
N CYS A 54 2.70 4.70 0.83
CA CYS A 54 3.12 4.40 -0.54
C CYS A 54 1.88 3.88 -1.23
N ARG A 55 1.67 4.32 -2.47
CA ARG A 55 0.79 3.64 -3.42
C ARG A 55 1.30 2.19 -3.57
N LEU A 56 1.01 1.32 -2.61
CA LEU A 56 0.66 -0.05 -2.91
C LEU A 56 -0.50 0.15 -3.87
N GLY A 57 -0.24 -0.10 -5.16
CA GLY A 57 -1.29 -0.01 -6.16
C GLY A 57 -2.52 -0.62 -5.53
N LEU A 58 -3.60 0.15 -5.46
CA LEU A 58 -4.93 -0.38 -5.22
C LEU A 58 -5.09 -1.43 -6.31
N LEU A 59 -4.64 -2.67 -6.04
CA LEU A 59 -5.03 -3.83 -6.80
C LEU A 59 -6.52 -3.74 -6.72
N ASN A 60 -7.11 -3.45 -7.87
CA ASN A 60 -8.54 -3.39 -8.11
C ASN A 60 -9.19 -4.58 -7.41
N ASN A 61 -9.61 -4.39 -6.16
CA ASN A 61 -10.65 -5.15 -5.52
C ASN A 61 -11.98 -4.45 -5.83
N GLN A 62 -12.13 -3.93 -7.05
CA GLN A 62 -13.38 -4.15 -7.76
C GLN A 62 -13.52 -5.67 -7.88
N LYS A 63 -14.04 -6.32 -6.84
CA LYS A 63 -14.61 -7.65 -6.97
C LYS A 63 -15.46 -7.58 -8.23
N PRO A 64 -15.20 -8.41 -9.26
CA PRO A 64 -16.19 -8.57 -10.30
C PRO A 64 -17.45 -9.00 -9.56
N LYS A 65 -18.50 -8.17 -9.59
CA LYS A 65 -19.85 -8.65 -9.29
C LYS A 65 -20.14 -9.69 -10.37
N PHE A 66 -19.66 -10.92 -10.17
CA PHE A 66 -20.06 -12.06 -10.97
C PHE A 66 -21.57 -12.13 -10.87
N TYR A 67 -22.20 -11.80 -11.99
CA TYR A 67 -23.60 -11.95 -12.34
C TYR A 67 -24.32 -12.96 -11.43
N ARG A 68 -25.10 -12.47 -10.48
CA ARG A 68 -26.17 -13.29 -9.92
C ARG A 68 -27.28 -13.32 -10.98
N ARG A 69 -27.20 -14.28 -11.90
CA ARG A 69 -28.38 -14.72 -12.67
C ARG A 69 -29.44 -15.03 -11.62
N ARG A 70 -30.43 -14.14 -11.44
CA ARG A 70 -31.69 -14.60 -10.87
C ARG A 70 -32.16 -15.66 -11.85
N HIS A 71 -32.22 -16.90 -11.39
CA HIS A 71 -32.89 -17.95 -12.12
C HIS A 71 -34.26 -17.40 -12.50
N VAL A 72 -34.52 -17.36 -13.81
CA VAL A 72 -35.86 -17.18 -14.34
C VAL A 72 -36.66 -18.34 -13.76
N ALA A 73 -37.44 -18.08 -12.72
CA ALA A 73 -38.52 -18.98 -12.35
C ALA A 73 -39.55 -18.85 -13.48
N THR A 74 -39.57 -19.82 -14.37
CA THR A 74 -40.62 -20.00 -15.37
C THR A 74 -42.00 -20.10 -14.70
N PRO A 75 -43.07 -19.73 -15.42
CA PRO A 75 -44.31 -19.19 -14.86
C PRO A 75 -45.24 -20.29 -14.33
N ALA A 76 -45.88 -20.06 -13.19
CA ALA A 76 -46.94 -20.92 -12.68
C ALA A 76 -48.31 -20.48 -13.26
N THR A 77 -48.97 -21.47 -13.85
CA THR A 77 -50.14 -21.50 -14.73
C THR A 77 -51.42 -20.90 -14.13
N VAL A 78 -52.18 -20.16 -14.96
CA VAL A 78 -53.57 -19.74 -14.71
C VAL A 78 -54.43 -20.96 -14.35
N ARG A 79 -55.12 -20.90 -13.20
CA ARG A 79 -56.24 -21.78 -12.87
C ARG A 79 -57.54 -20.99 -13.03
N ARG A 80 -58.53 -21.68 -13.61
CA ARG A 80 -59.83 -21.24 -14.14
C ARG A 80 -60.60 -20.26 -13.26
#